data_AF-A0A382WLK1-F1
#
_entry.id   AF-A0A382WLK1-F1
#
_cell.length_a   1.000
_cell.length_b   1.000
_cell.length_c   1.000
_cell.angle_alpha   90.00
_cell.angle_beta   90.00
_cell.angle_gamma   90.00
#
_symmetry.space_group_name_H-M   'P 1'
#
loop_
_entity.id
_entity.type
_entity.pdbx_description
1 polymer ?
#
loop_
_entity_poly.entity_id
_entity_poly.type
_entity_poly.pdbx_seq_one_letter_code
_entity_poly.pdbx_strand_id
1 'polypeptide(L)' 'MPNNLDIPLPSRATEQAAGYDVRSAETDFVLEPQEIRLVSTGLIMELPEGMECQIRPRS' A
#
# COMPACT_ATOMS: atom_id res chain seq x y z
N MET A 1 3.93 -5.68 -12.50
CA MET A 1 2.98 -6.82 -12.41
C MET A 1 1.68 -6.40 -13.07
N PRO A 2 0.94 -7.30 -13.74
CA PRO A 2 -0.39 -6.94 -14.26
C PRO A 2 -1.27 -6.53 -13.06
N ASN A 3 -2.01 -5.43 -13.19
CA ASN A 3 -3.00 -4.85 -12.24
C ASN A 3 -2.64 -3.52 -11.53
N ASN A 4 -1.51 -2.84 -11.82
CA ASN A 4 -1.21 -1.51 -11.25
C ASN A 4 -1.33 -0.34 -12.25
N LEU A 5 -2.00 -0.51 -13.39
CA LEU A 5 -1.95 0.49 -14.47
C LEU A 5 -2.73 1.78 -14.17
N ASP A 6 -3.83 1.68 -13.42
CA ASP A 6 -4.73 2.81 -13.14
C ASP A 6 -4.63 3.35 -11.70
N ILE A 7 -3.70 2.81 -10.91
CA ILE A 7 -3.56 3.16 -9.50
C ILE A 7 -2.38 4.14 -9.36
N PRO A 8 -2.61 5.35 -8.82
CA PRO A 8 -1.53 6.31 -8.63
C PRO A 8 -0.49 5.76 -7.66
N LEU A 9 0.77 6.09 -7.90
CA LEU A 9 1.86 5.75 -6.99
C LEU A 9 1.59 6.34 -5.59
N PRO A 10 2.12 5.70 -4.52
CA PRO A 10 1.94 6.19 -3.16
C PRO A 10 2.35 7.65 -3.02
N SER A 11 1.46 8.46 -2.43
CA SER A 11 1.67 9.88 -2.22
C SER A 11 1.47 10.24 -0.76
N ARG A 12 2.13 11.29 -0.31
CA ARG A 12 1.84 11.89 0.99
C ARG A 12 0.50 12.62 0.91
N ALA A 13 -0.32 12.50 1.94
CA ALA A 13 -1.59 13.23 2.02
C ALA A 13 -1.39 14.74 2.22
N THR A 14 -0.33 15.12 2.94
CA THR A 14 0.12 16.49 3.16
C THR A 14 1.64 16.54 3.10
N GLU A 15 2.23 17.72 2.88
CA GLU A 15 3.71 17.86 2.83
C GLU A 15 4.41 17.34 4.09
N GLN A 16 3.75 17.47 5.24
CA GLN A 16 4.29 17.10 6.56
C GLN A 16 3.93 15.68 6.98
N ALA A 17 3.21 14.91 6.15
CA ALA A 17 2.83 13.55 6.49
C ALA A 17 4.07 12.66 6.65
N ALA A 18 4.08 11.85 7.71
CA ALA A 18 5.18 10.95 8.04
C ALA A 18 5.25 9.70 7.13
N GLY A 19 4.15 9.37 6.43
CA GLY A 19 4.03 8.19 5.59
C GLY A 19 3.42 8.48 4.22
N TYR A 20 3.43 7.45 3.38
CA TYR A 20 2.80 7.45 2.06
C TYR A 20 1.59 6.52 2.11
N ASP A 21 0.46 6.97 1.56
CA ASP A 21 -0.73 6.13 1.48
C ASP A 21 -0.57 5.11 0.35
N VAL A 22 -0.84 3.84 0.66
CA VAL A 22 -0.78 2.72 -0.29
C VAL A 22 -2.20 2.22 -0.57
N ARG A 23 -2.47 1.88 -1.84
CA ARG A 23 -3.78 1.44 -2.32
C ARG A 23 -3.76 -0.05 -2.67
N SER A 24 -4.92 -0.71 -2.55
CA SER A 24 -5.13 -2.07 -3.04
C SER A 24 -5.11 -2.08 -4.58
N ALA A 25 -4.48 -3.10 -5.16
CA ALA A 25 -4.53 -3.42 -6.60
C ALA A 25 -5.55 -4.52 -6.94
N GLU A 26 -6.29 -5.01 -5.94
CA GLU A 26 -7.38 -5.95 -6.11
C GLU A 26 -8.70 -5.22 -6.36
N THR A 27 -9.62 -5.88 -7.06
CA THR A 27 -11.03 -5.47 -7.13
C THR A 27 -11.67 -5.53 -5.74
N ASP A 28 -12.77 -4.81 -5.56
CA ASP A 28 -13.52 -4.79 -4.29
C ASP A 28 -13.81 -6.18 -3.74
N PHE A 29 -13.66 -6.32 -2.43
CA PHE A 29 -13.96 -7.54 -1.68
C PHE A 29 -14.54 -7.18 -0.32
N VAL A 30 -15.21 -8.16 0.28
CA VAL A 30 -15.71 -8.09 1.66
C VAL A 30 -14.72 -8.80 2.57
N LEU A 31 -14.43 -8.21 3.72
CA LEU A 31 -13.74 -8.89 4.82
C LEU A 31 -14.79 -9.31 5.84
N GLU A 32 -14.82 -10.60 6.14
CA GLU A 32 -15.69 -11.14 7.18
C GLU A 32 -15.13 -10.84 8.58
N PRO A 33 -15.97 -10.82 9.63
CA PRO A 33 -15.49 -10.62 11.00
C PRO A 33 -14.39 -11.64 11.37
N GLN A 34 -13.26 -11.14 11.88
CA GLN A 34 -12.06 -11.90 12.25
C GLN A 34 -11.26 -12.48 11.07
N GLU A 35 -11.62 -12.16 9.82
CA GLU A 35 -10.83 -12.54 8.66
C GLU A 35 -9.51 -11.77 8.64
N ILE A 36 -8.41 -12.49 8.38
CA ILE A 36 -7.10 -11.92 8.09
C ILE A 36 -6.77 -12.24 6.65
N ARG A 37 -6.57 -11.20 5.85
CA ARG A 37 -6.26 -11.32 4.43
C ARG A 37 -5.04 -10.50 4.07
N LEU A 38 -4.21 -11.07 3.20
CA LEU A 38 -3.11 -10.37 2.56
C LEU A 38 -3.68 -9.65 1.33
N VAL A 39 -3.51 -8.33 1.27
CA VAL A 39 -4.03 -7.48 0.19
C VAL A 39 -2.88 -7.02 -0.69
N SER A 40 -2.95 -7.33 -1.98
CA SER A 40 -1.92 -6.97 -2.94
C SER A 40 -1.97 -5.48 -3.28
N THR A 41 -0.80 -4.84 -3.29
CA THR A 41 -0.64 -3.42 -3.65
C THR A 41 -0.23 -3.24 -5.11
N GLY A 42 0.17 -4.32 -5.81
CA GLY A 42 0.68 -4.25 -7.18
C GLY A 42 2.03 -3.54 -7.33
N LEU A 43 2.66 -3.12 -6.22
CA LEU A 43 3.92 -2.38 -6.19
C LEU A 43 5.10 -3.30 -5.85
N ILE A 44 6.24 -3.00 -6.44
CA ILE A 44 7.54 -3.53 -6.02
C ILE A 44 8.39 -2.32 -5.66
N MET A 45 9.01 -2.35 -4.48
CA MET A 45 9.85 -1.26 -3.99
C MET A 45 11.31 -1.70 -3.97
N GLU A 46 12.15 -0.93 -4.63
CA GLU A 46 13.59 -1.01 -4.47
C GLU A 46 13.98 -0.06 -3.33
N LEU A 47 14.58 -0.60 -2.28
CA LEU A 47 15.02 0.18 -1.11
C LEU A 47 16.54 0.38 -1.17
N PRO A 48 17.03 1.60 -0.94
CA PRO A 48 18.47 1.84 -0.76
C PRO A 48 19.03 1.03 0.41
N GLU A 49 20.32 0.73 0.36
CA GLU A 49 21.01 0.05 1.46
C GLU A 49 20.91 0.85 2.76
N GLY A 50 20.66 0.15 3.88
CA GLY A 50 20.49 0.77 5.20
C GLY A 50 19.11 1.40 5.45
N MET A 51 18.16 1.23 4.53
CA MET A 51 16.77 1.67 4.70
C MET A 51 15.80 0.48 4.76
N GLU A 52 14.69 0.70 5.47
CA GLU A 52 13.57 -0.24 5.52
C GLU A 52 12.26 0.47 5.21
N CYS A 53 11.30 -0.29 4.66
CA CYS A 53 9.93 0.16 4.53
C CYS A 53 9.09 -0.48 5.63
N GLN A 54 8.39 0.33 6.42
CA GLN A 54 7.46 -0.14 7.43
C GLN A 54 6.02 0.07 6.96
N ILE A 55 5.25 -1.02 6.89
CA ILE A 55 3.80 -0.97 6.65
C ILE A 55 3.10 -0.82 8.01
N ARG A 56 2.30 0.24 8.16
CA ARG A 56 1.59 0.57 9.40
C ARG A 56 0.10 0.80 9.11
N PRO A 57 -0.80 0.49 10.07
CA PRO A 57 -2.21 0.86 9.94
C PRO A 57 -2.38 2.37 9.80
N ARG A 58 -3.40 2.78 9.05
CA ARG A 58 -3.89 4.16 9.07
C ARG A 58 -4.78 4.38 10.29
N SER A 59 -4.59 5.49 11.00
CA SER A 59 -5.45 5.96 12.11
C SER A 59 -6.56 6.88 11.62
#